data_AF-A0A2E0LGH6-F1
#
_entry.id   AF-A0A2E0LGH6-F1
#
_cell.length_a   1.000
_cell.length_b   1.000
_cell.length_c   1.000
_cell.angle_alpha   90.00
_cell.angle_beta   90.00
_cell.angle_gamma   90.00
#
_symmetry.space_group_name_H-M   'P 1'
#
loop_
_entity.id
_entity.type
_entity.pdbx_description
1 polymer ?
#
loop_
_entity_poly.entity_id
_entity_poly.type
_entity_poly.pdbx_seq_one_letter_code
_entity_poly.pdbx_strand_id
1 'polypeptide(L)' 'MAVSILTHNLGFPRIGEQRELKWALESYWRGDIDRPELERRGRELRAR' A
#
# COMPACT_ATOMS: atom_id res chain seq x y z
N MET A 1 25.17 -17.32 -26.00
CA MET A 1 23.93 -17.56 -25.23
C MET A 1 23.90 -16.54 -24.12
N ALA A 2 22.85 -15.71 -24.04
CA ALA A 2 22.70 -14.76 -22.94
C ALA A 2 22.04 -15.47 -21.76
N VAL A 3 22.67 -15.39 -20.58
CA VAL A 3 22.06 -15.85 -19.33
C VAL A 3 21.25 -14.68 -18.76
N SER A 4 19.95 -14.90 -18.52
CA SER A 4 19.10 -13.94 -17.83
C SER A 4 19.35 -14.05 -16.32
N ILE A 5 19.72 -12.94 -15.68
CA ILE A 5 19.85 -12.88 -14.21
C ILE A 5 18.48 -12.54 -13.62
N LEU A 6 17.94 -13.44 -12.79
CA LEU A 6 16.71 -13.20 -12.05
C LEU A 6 17.02 -12.34 -10.81
N THR A 7 16.39 -11.18 -10.73
CA THR A 7 16.44 -10.31 -9.54
C THR A 7 15.24 -10.55 -8.64
N HIS A 8 15.42 -10.39 -7.33
CA HIS A 8 14.36 -10.55 -6.33
C HIS A 8 14.32 -9.37 -5.36
N ASN A 9 13.12 -9.00 -4.92
CA ASN A 9 12.91 -8.03 -3.85
C ASN A 9 12.06 -8.69 -2.74
N LEU A 10 12.58 -8.65 -1.50
CA LEU A 10 11.94 -9.26 -0.32
C LEU A 10 10.73 -8.48 0.18
N GLY A 11 10.54 -7.24 -0.24
CA GLY A 11 9.40 -6.43 0.18
C GLY A 11 9.39 -5.02 -0.39
N PHE A 12 8.24 -4.36 -0.29
CA PHE A 12 8.07 -2.99 -0.76
C PHE A 12 7.40 -2.12 0.30
N PRO A 13 7.78 -0.84 0.45
CA PRO A 13 7.14 0.06 1.39
C PRO A 13 5.64 0.19 1.12
N ARG A 14 4.82 -0.19 2.10
CA ARG A 14 3.35 -0.17 2.02
C ARG A 14 2.71 1.22 2.21
N ILE A 15 3.52 2.23 2.56
CA ILE A 15 3.01 3.51 3.05
C ILE A 15 2.40 4.39 1.94
N GLY A 16 2.81 4.15 0.69
CA GLY A 16 2.46 4.98 -0.48
C GLY A 16 3.38 6.20 -0.63
N GLU A 17 3.52 6.70 -1.86
CA GLU A 17 4.43 7.81 -2.22
C GLU A 17 4.14 9.07 -1.39
N GLN A 18 2.86 9.33 -1.09
CA GLN A 18 2.40 10.51 -0.36
C GLN A 18 1.89 10.16 1.05
N ARG A 19 2.30 8.99 1.56
CA ARG A 19 1.90 8.42 2.85
C ARG A 19 0.39 8.14 2.93
N GLU A 20 -0.24 7.77 1.83
CA GLU A 20 -1.69 7.55 1.75
C GLU A 20 -2.21 6.56 2.81
N LEU A 21 -1.44 5.51 3.12
CA LEU A 21 -1.83 4.54 4.14
C LEU A 21 -1.87 5.16 5.54
N LYS A 22 -0.94 6.08 5.85
CA LYS A 22 -0.95 6.81 7.13
C LYS A 22 -2.23 7.61 7.28
N TRP A 23 -2.58 8.39 6.25
CA TRP A 23 -3.76 9.25 6.29
C TRP A 23 -5.06 8.46 6.35
N ALA A 24 -5.16 7.37 5.57
CA ALA A 24 -6.31 6.47 5.64
C ALA A 24 -6.49 5.88 7.05
N LEU A 25 -5.41 5.41 7.66
CA LEU A 25 -5.47 4.80 8.99
C LEU A 25 -5.85 5.82 10.08
N GLU A 26 -5.31 7.03 10.02
CA GLU A 26 -5.66 8.12 10.95
C GLU A 26 -7.11 8.57 10.79
N SER A 27 -7.61 8.69 9.56
CA SER A 27 -9.02 8.97 9.30
C SER A 27 -9.95 7.88 9.85
N TYR A 28 -9.57 6.60 9.70
CA TYR A 28 -10.35 5.50 10.28
C TYR A 28 -10.37 5.56 11.81
N TRP A 29 -9.23 5.84 12.46
CA TRP A 29 -9.17 5.98 13.92
C TRP A 29 -9.99 7.15 14.46
N ARG A 30 -10.12 8.24 13.69
CA ARG A 30 -11.01 9.36 14.02
C ARG A 30 -12.49 9.07 13.76
N GLY A 31 -12.81 8.01 13.02
CA GLY A 31 -14.17 7.70 12.59
C GLY A 31 -14.64 8.48 11.35
N ASP A 32 -13.71 9.14 10.64
CA ASP A 32 -14.01 9.91 9.41
C ASP A 32 -14.37 8.99 8.23
N ILE A 33 -13.84 7.76 8.25
CA ILE A 33 -14.11 6.72 7.25
C ILE A 33 -14.40 5.39 7.93
N ASP A 34 -15.14 4.53 7.25
CA ASP A 34 -15.42 3.19 7.74
C ASP A 34 -14.31 2.18 7.38
N ARG A 35 -14.43 0.97 7.93
CA ARG A 35 -13.48 -0.12 7.68
C ARG A 35 -13.43 -0.52 6.18
N PRO A 36 -14.54 -0.69 5.46
CA PRO A 36 -14.52 -0.93 4.02
C PRO A 36 -13.68 0.07 3.22
N GLU A 37 -13.80 1.36 3.52
CA GLU A 37 -13.03 2.42 2.86
C GLU A 37 -11.53 2.32 3.18
N LEU A 38 -11.14 2.05 4.43
CA LEU A 38 -9.74 1.78 4.80
C LEU A 38 -9.17 0.58 4.02
N GLU A 39 -9.92 -0.52 3.95
CA GLU A 39 -9.50 -1.72 3.23
C GLU A 39 -9.40 -1.47 1.72
N ARG A 40 -10.30 -0.67 1.14
CA ARG A 40 -10.25 -0.25 -0.26
C ARG A 40 -8.98 0.53 -0.57
N ARG A 41 -8.66 1.57 0.21
CA ARG A 41 -7.41 2.34 0.04
C ARG A 41 -6.16 1.46 0.16
N GLY A 42 -6.17 0.50 1.09
CA GLY A 42 -5.10 -0.48 1.23
C GLY A 42 -4.96 -1.41 0.01
N ARG A 43 -6.06 -1.83 -0.61
CA ARG A 43 -6.04 -2.63 -1.86
C ARG A 43 -5.47 -1.83 -3.02
N GLU A 44 -5.87 -0.57 -3.15
CA GLU A 44 -5.38 0.32 -4.21
C GLU A 44 -3.88 0.56 -4.14
N LEU A 45 -3.32 0.72 -2.93
CA LEU A 45 -1.88 0.85 -2.76
C LEU A 45 -1.09 -0.42 -3.13
N ARG A 46 -1.66 -1.62 -2.94
CA ARG A 46 -1.01 -2.89 -3.30
C ARG A 46 -1.09 -3.23 -4.78
N ALA A 47 -1.99 -2.59 -5.53
CA ALA A 47 -2.20 -2.83 -6.95
C ALA A 47 -1.32 -1.94 -7.84
N ARG A 48 -0.66 -0.94 -7.26
CA ARG A 48 0.33 -0.08 -7.92
C ARG A 48 1.70 -0.74 -7.89
#